data_AF-A0A7S4QS26-F1
#
_entry.id   AF-A0A7S4QS26-F1
#
_cell.length_a   1.000
_cell.length_b   1.000
_cell.length_c   1.000
_cell.angle_alpha   90.00
_cell.angle_beta   90.00
_cell.angle_gamma   90.00
#
_symmetry.space_group_name_H-M   'P 1'
#
loop_
_entity.id
_entity.type
_entity.pdbx_description
1 polymer ?
#
loop_
_entity_poly.entity_id
_entity_poly.type
_entity_poly.pdbx_seq_one_letter_code
_entity_poly.pdbx_strand_id
1 'polypeptide(L)'
;AGESYVEACGTLVFDPGEPVQVIEVLLLDDMHWDAMRDFKVQLVPDSVKCGKLSRDLWHARVKVIDNDTFPTNKHLDLLKACRVKEISKFSLFVEYISYNLSSGLVKRNTIRKILIEQCHSMYFFLRLCIQVYIVDVILNPGQKLTTMDLDSRYVHLAVVAVVCAAPV
;
A
#
# COMPACT_ATOMS: atom_id res chain seq x y z
N ALA A 1 -7.36 18.60 2.60
CA ALA A 1 -7.34 19.45 1.40
C ALA A 1 -6.35 18.89 0.40
N GLY A 2 -6.61 19.03 -0.90
CA GLY A 2 -5.70 18.60 -1.98
C GLY A 2 -5.94 17.20 -2.53
N GLU A 3 -6.72 16.37 -1.83
CA GLU A 3 -7.15 15.05 -2.33
C GLU A 3 -8.65 15.02 -2.62
N SER A 4 -9.51 15.26 -1.62
CA SER A 4 -10.98 15.18 -1.81
C SER A 4 -11.69 16.54 -1.94
N TYR A 5 -11.00 17.63 -1.62
CA TYR A 5 -11.54 18.99 -1.72
C TYR A 5 -10.43 20.02 -1.89
N VAL A 6 -10.75 21.12 -2.56
CA VAL A 6 -9.90 22.31 -2.68
C VAL A 6 -10.08 23.17 -1.43
N GLU A 7 -8.97 23.60 -0.84
CA GLU A 7 -9.02 24.50 0.32
C GLU A 7 -9.72 25.81 -0.07
N ALA A 8 -10.72 26.20 0.73
CA ALA A 8 -11.44 27.45 0.59
C ALA A 8 -11.29 28.28 1.86
N CYS A 9 -10.93 29.55 1.70
CA CYS A 9 -10.83 30.53 2.78
C CYS A 9 -11.35 31.87 2.28
N GLY A 10 -12.06 32.62 3.12
CA GLY A 10 -12.68 33.87 2.72
C GLY A 10 -13.30 34.63 3.89
N THR A 11 -13.82 35.82 3.59
CA THR A 11 -14.56 36.65 4.54
C THR A 11 -16.00 36.78 4.05
N LEU A 12 -16.96 36.50 4.93
CA LEU A 12 -18.38 36.69 4.65
C LEU A 12 -18.80 38.10 5.06
N VAL A 13 -19.42 38.83 4.14
CA VAL A 13 -20.00 40.16 4.38
C VAL A 13 -21.51 40.03 4.26
N PHE A 14 -22.23 40.51 5.28
CA PHE A 14 -23.70 40.48 5.31
C PHE A 14 -24.20 41.92 5.13
N ASP A 15 -24.66 42.23 3.93
CA ASP A 15 -25.22 43.55 3.62
C ASP A 15 -26.63 43.72 4.22
N PRO A 16 -27.10 44.96 4.44
CA PRO A 16 -28.42 45.20 4.98
C PRO A 16 -29.52 44.56 4.12
N GLY A 17 -30.25 43.60 4.71
CA GLY A 17 -31.30 42.86 4.01
C GLY A 17 -30.86 41.50 3.44
N GLU A 18 -29.59 41.13 3.56
CA GLU A 18 -29.06 39.83 3.13
C GLU A 18 -28.76 38.92 4.34
N PRO A 19 -29.72 38.09 4.80
CA PRO A 19 -29.53 37.21 5.94
C PRO A 19 -28.77 35.92 5.60
N VAL A 20 -28.54 35.64 4.32
CA VAL A 20 -27.98 34.37 3.84
C VAL A 20 -26.77 34.66 2.96
N GLN A 21 -25.65 33.98 3.26
CA GLN A 21 -24.47 33.92 2.41
C GLN A 21 -24.09 32.46 2.16
N VAL A 22 -23.45 32.20 1.02
CA VAL A 22 -23.09 30.84 0.59
C VAL A 22 -21.57 30.70 0.58
N ILE A 23 -21.08 29.59 1.11
CA ILE A 23 -19.66 29.20 1.00
C ILE A 23 -19.58 28.08 -0.03
N GLU A 24 -18.87 28.33 -1.12
CA GLU A 24 -18.62 27.32 -2.14
C GLU A 24 -17.28 26.62 -1.85
N VAL A 25 -17.31 25.29 -1.76
CA VAL A 25 -16.12 24.45 -1.61
C VAL A 25 -16.10 23.46 -2.77
N LEU A 26 -15.05 23.51 -3.59
CA LEU A 26 -14.89 22.60 -4.71
C LEU A 26 -14.46 21.21 -4.21
N LEU A 27 -15.19 20.19 -4.63
CA LEU A 27 -14.82 18.79 -4.41
C LEU A 27 -13.95 18.31 -5.56
N LEU A 28 -12.97 17.48 -5.25
CA LEU A 28 -12.11 16.84 -6.22
C LEU A 28 -12.63 15.43 -6.45
N ASP A 29 -12.88 15.11 -7.72
CA ASP A 29 -13.33 13.80 -8.16
C ASP A 29 -12.13 13.03 -8.72
N ASP A 30 -11.94 11.80 -8.25
CA ASP A 30 -10.95 10.89 -8.81
C ASP A 30 -11.62 9.56 -9.20
N MET A 31 -10.82 8.61 -9.67
CA MET A 31 -11.28 7.27 -10.10
C MET A 31 -10.76 6.19 -9.16
N HIS A 32 -10.30 6.57 -7.96
CA HIS A 32 -9.74 5.69 -6.97
C HIS A 32 -10.72 5.57 -5.81
N TRP A 33 -11.12 4.33 -5.56
CA TRP A 33 -11.95 4.05 -4.40
C TRP A 33 -11.30 4.53 -3.10
N ASP A 34 -12.07 5.25 -2.30
CA ASP A 34 -11.69 5.67 -0.97
C ASP A 34 -12.78 5.36 0.06
N ALA A 35 -12.38 5.30 1.33
CA ALA A 35 -13.33 5.25 2.41
C ALA A 35 -14.09 6.60 2.51
N MET A 36 -15.21 6.60 3.24
CA MET A 36 -15.93 7.84 3.53
C MET A 36 -14.98 8.83 4.23
N ARG A 37 -14.79 9.99 3.61
CA ARG A 37 -13.97 11.08 4.14
C ARG A 37 -14.87 12.21 4.65
N ASP A 38 -14.43 12.88 5.72
CA ASP A 38 -15.11 14.06 6.24
C ASP A 38 -14.16 15.24 6.41
N PHE A 39 -14.69 16.45 6.17
CA PHE A 39 -13.99 17.70 6.44
C PHE A 39 -14.92 18.69 7.13
N LYS A 40 -14.34 19.76 7.68
CA LYS A 40 -15.08 20.79 8.40
C LYS A 40 -14.86 22.15 7.76
N VAL A 41 -15.95 22.89 7.60
CA VAL A 41 -15.93 24.32 7.33
C VAL A 41 -16.18 25.03 8.66
N GLN A 42 -15.36 26.01 9.02
CA GLN A 42 -15.40 26.67 10.32
C GLN A 42 -15.37 28.18 10.15
N LEU A 43 -16.24 28.87 10.88
CA LEU A 43 -16.15 30.32 11.06
C LEU A 43 -15.16 30.64 12.18
N VAL A 44 -14.28 31.60 11.95
CA VAL A 44 -13.27 32.00 12.94
C VAL A 44 -13.91 32.97 13.94
N PRO A 45 -14.01 32.63 15.25
CA PRO A 45 -14.67 33.49 16.23
C PRO A 45 -14.04 34.88 16.37
N ASP A 46 -12.72 34.94 16.30
CA ASP A 46 -11.97 36.18 16.52
C ASP A 46 -12.08 37.17 15.36
N SER A 47 -12.56 36.73 14.18
CA SER A 47 -12.70 37.61 13.00
C SER A 47 -14.05 38.34 12.93
N VAL A 48 -14.95 38.15 13.89
CA VAL A 48 -16.30 38.71 13.85
C VAL A 48 -16.33 40.15 14.34
N LYS A 49 -16.76 41.08 13.48
CA LYS A 49 -16.83 42.51 13.80
C LYS A 49 -18.18 42.97 14.36
N CYS A 50 -19.28 42.53 13.77
CA CYS A 50 -20.62 43.07 14.02
C CYS A 50 -21.64 41.97 14.34
N GLY A 51 -21.30 41.04 15.22
CA GLY A 51 -22.18 39.94 15.60
C GLY A 51 -21.56 39.04 16.66
N LYS A 52 -22.27 37.96 17.00
CA LYS A 52 -21.77 36.87 17.84
C LYS A 52 -22.06 35.55 17.15
N LEU A 53 -21.07 34.65 17.12
CA LEU A 53 -21.32 33.29 16.68
C LEU A 53 -22.18 32.55 17.71
N SER A 54 -23.03 31.66 17.21
CA SER A 54 -23.74 30.71 18.05
C SER A 54 -22.76 29.74 18.71
N ARG A 55 -23.12 29.22 19.89
CA ARG A 55 -22.29 28.33 20.69
C ARG A 55 -21.84 27.07 19.93
N ASP A 56 -22.74 26.50 19.12
CA ASP A 56 -22.55 25.17 18.53
C ASP A 56 -22.64 25.12 16.99
N LEU A 57 -23.14 26.17 16.32
CA LEU A 57 -23.44 26.18 14.88
C LEU A 57 -22.43 26.99 14.04
N TRP A 58 -21.22 27.18 14.53
CA TRP A 58 -20.16 27.92 13.80
C TRP A 58 -19.30 27.01 12.90
N HIS A 59 -19.52 25.69 12.93
CA HIS A 59 -18.85 24.74 12.06
C HIS A 59 -19.85 23.80 11.39
N ALA A 60 -19.59 23.48 10.12
CA ALA A 60 -20.34 22.50 9.35
C ALA A 60 -19.42 21.31 9.04
N ARG A 61 -19.88 20.10 9.33
CA ARG A 61 -19.20 18.87 8.93
C ARG A 61 -19.77 18.39 7.61
N VAL A 62 -18.92 18.26 6.61
CA VAL A 62 -19.27 17.75 5.29
C VAL A 62 -18.72 16.33 5.18
N LYS A 63 -19.59 15.41 4.76
CA LYS A 63 -19.26 14.01 4.51
C LYS A 63 -19.23 13.79 3.00
N VAL A 64 -18.08 13.39 2.47
CA VAL A 64 -17.91 13.08 1.06
C VAL A 64 -18.18 11.59 0.88
N ILE A 65 -19.16 11.28 0.04
CA ILE A 65 -19.51 9.91 -0.31
C ILE A 65 -18.83 9.62 -1.65
N ASP A 66 -17.95 8.62 -1.64
CA ASP A 66 -17.27 8.14 -2.82
C ASP A 66 -18.26 7.36 -3.73
N ASN A 67 -18.15 7.59 -5.03
CA ASN A 67 -18.95 6.93 -6.06
C ASN A 67 -18.18 5.81 -6.78
N ASP A 68 -16.90 5.63 -6.47
CA ASP A 68 -16.08 4.58 -7.04
C ASP A 68 -16.32 3.22 -6.40
N THR A 69 -15.84 2.18 -7.08
CA THR A 69 -16.06 0.79 -6.68
C THR A 69 -14.78 0.14 -6.17
N PHE A 70 -14.89 -0.49 -5.01
CA PHE A 70 -13.81 -1.29 -4.44
C PHE A 70 -13.63 -2.60 -5.23
N PRO A 71 -12.38 -3.06 -5.47
CA PRO A 71 -11.10 -2.37 -5.24
C PRO A 71 -10.70 -1.39 -6.35
N THR A 72 -11.29 -1.51 -7.54
CA THR A 72 -11.02 -0.67 -8.70
C THR A 72 -12.25 -0.66 -9.61
N ASN A 73 -12.44 0.41 -10.39
CA ASN A 73 -13.58 0.62 -11.29
C ASN A 73 -13.73 -0.36 -12.46
N LYS A 74 -12.94 -1.43 -12.52
CA LYS A 74 -12.98 -2.44 -13.58
C LYS A 74 -14.30 -3.19 -13.66
N HIS A 75 -14.93 -3.46 -12.51
CA HIS A 75 -16.19 -4.23 -12.42
C HIS A 75 -17.41 -3.34 -12.17
N LEU A 76 -17.27 -2.02 -12.38
CA LEU A 76 -18.30 -1.02 -12.08
C LEU A 76 -19.62 -1.31 -12.79
N ASP A 77 -19.59 -1.73 -14.06
CA ASP A 77 -20.81 -2.06 -14.81
C ASP A 77 -21.56 -3.26 -14.23
N LEU A 78 -20.82 -4.29 -13.80
CA LEU A 78 -21.39 -5.49 -13.20
C LEU A 78 -21.97 -5.21 -11.80
N LEU A 79 -21.31 -4.32 -11.05
CA LEU A 79 -21.77 -3.87 -9.73
C LEU A 79 -23.03 -3.01 -9.86
N LYS A 80 -23.07 -2.06 -10.80
CA LYS A 80 -24.26 -1.25 -11.10
C LYS A 80 -25.44 -2.09 -11.58
N ALA A 81 -25.17 -3.17 -12.30
CA ALA A 81 -26.18 -4.14 -12.73
C ALA A 81 -26.62 -5.12 -11.62
N CYS A 82 -26.07 -5.02 -10.40
CA CYS A 82 -26.30 -5.96 -9.29
C CYS A 82 -25.94 -7.43 -9.59
N ARG A 83 -25.02 -7.67 -10.54
CA ARG A 83 -24.59 -9.01 -11.00
C ARG A 83 -23.32 -9.49 -10.31
N VAL A 84 -23.24 -9.30 -8.99
CA VAL A 84 -22.01 -9.57 -8.19
C VAL A 84 -21.54 -11.03 -8.28
N LYS A 85 -22.46 -11.98 -8.48
CA LYS A 85 -22.14 -13.41 -8.56
C LYS A 85 -21.32 -13.80 -9.80
N GLU A 86 -21.32 -12.96 -10.83
CA GLU A 86 -20.59 -13.21 -12.09
C GLU A 86 -19.13 -12.77 -12.00
N ILE A 87 -18.79 -11.99 -10.97
CA ILE A 87 -17.43 -11.51 -10.77
C ILE A 87 -16.56 -12.69 -10.31
N SER A 88 -15.54 -12.99 -11.10
CA SER A 88 -14.54 -13.99 -10.73
C SER A 88 -13.81 -13.58 -9.46
N LYS A 89 -13.85 -14.43 -8.42
CA LYS A 89 -13.16 -14.20 -7.14
C LYS A 89 -11.65 -13.99 -7.33
N PHE A 90 -11.04 -14.72 -8.27
CA PHE A 90 -9.62 -14.57 -8.56
C PHE A 90 -9.32 -13.22 -9.23
N SER A 91 -10.17 -12.76 -10.16
CA SER A 91 -10.01 -11.43 -10.72
C SER A 91 -10.12 -10.35 -9.65
N LEU A 92 -11.10 -10.46 -8.73
CA LEU A 92 -11.26 -9.52 -7.64
C LEU A 92 -10.02 -9.49 -6.72
N PHE A 93 -9.44 -10.66 -6.45
CA PHE A 93 -8.21 -10.78 -5.67
C PHE A 93 -7.01 -10.11 -6.35
N VAL A 94 -6.86 -10.27 -7.67
CA VAL A 94 -5.80 -9.59 -8.43
C VAL A 94 -6.00 -8.08 -8.41
N GLU A 95 -7.23 -7.58 -8.62
CA GLU A 95 -7.53 -6.14 -8.51
C GLU A 95 -7.24 -5.61 -7.10
N TYR A 96 -7.54 -6.39 -6.06
CA TYR A 96 -7.20 -6.03 -4.69
C TYR A 96 -5.68 -5.91 -4.47
N ILE A 97 -4.89 -6.86 -4.98
CA ILE A 97 -3.43 -6.76 -4.93
C ILE A 97 -2.95 -5.52 -5.68
N SER A 98 -3.49 -5.27 -6.87
CA SER A 98 -3.18 -4.11 -7.70
C SER A 98 -3.44 -2.81 -6.94
N TYR A 99 -4.64 -2.65 -6.38
CA TYR A 99 -5.05 -1.50 -5.56
C TYR A 99 -4.07 -1.24 -4.40
N ASN A 100 -3.72 -2.28 -3.63
CA ASN A 100 -2.77 -2.13 -2.51
C ASN A 100 -1.37 -1.70 -2.99
N LEU A 101 -0.93 -2.21 -4.14
CA LEU A 101 0.36 -1.87 -4.76
C LEU A 101 0.35 -0.54 -5.53
N SER A 102 -0.81 0.07 -5.77
CA SER A 102 -0.90 1.42 -6.33
C SER A 102 -0.44 2.48 -5.34
N SER A 103 -0.64 2.26 -4.04
CA SER A 103 -0.14 3.18 -3.02
C SER A 103 1.39 3.13 -2.92
N GLY A 104 2.04 4.29 -3.12
CA GLY A 104 3.50 4.36 -3.25
C GLY A 104 4.27 3.85 -2.02
N LEU A 105 3.70 4.02 -0.82
CA LEU A 105 4.31 3.56 0.43
C LEU A 105 4.20 2.04 0.60
N VAL A 106 3.02 1.47 0.38
CA VAL A 106 2.82 0.01 0.49
C VAL A 106 3.61 -0.71 -0.59
N LYS A 107 3.62 -0.21 -1.84
CA LYS A 107 4.41 -0.79 -2.93
C LYS A 107 5.88 -0.95 -2.55
N ARG A 108 6.51 0.13 -2.05
CA ARG A 108 7.93 0.12 -1.67
C ARG A 108 8.21 -0.86 -0.52
N ASN A 109 7.36 -0.86 0.50
CA ASN A 109 7.54 -1.74 1.66
C ASN A 109 7.31 -3.21 1.30
N THR A 110 6.30 -3.52 0.48
CA THR A 110 6.01 -4.87 0.02
C THR A 110 7.14 -5.41 -0.85
N ILE A 111 7.67 -4.62 -1.80
CA ILE A 111 8.80 -5.04 -2.63
C ILE A 111 10.04 -5.33 -1.77
N ARG A 112 10.37 -4.44 -0.84
CA ARG A 112 11.50 -4.65 0.10
C ARG A 112 11.34 -5.93 0.90
N LYS A 113 10.14 -6.19 1.42
CA LYS A 113 9.85 -7.40 2.18
C LYS A 113 9.97 -8.66 1.33
N ILE A 114 9.41 -8.65 0.12
CA ILE A 114 9.56 -9.76 -0.83
C ILE A 114 11.04 -10.04 -1.10
N LEU A 115 11.86 -9.02 -1.35
CA LEU A 115 13.29 -9.21 -1.60
C LEU A 115 14.03 -9.85 -0.42
N ILE A 116 13.74 -9.43 0.82
CA ILE A 116 14.34 -10.01 2.03
C ILE A 116 13.96 -11.49 2.18
N GLU A 117 12.68 -11.82 1.99
CA GLU A 117 12.18 -13.21 2.07
C GLU A 117 12.76 -14.10 0.96
N GLN A 118 12.95 -13.55 -0.25
CA GLN A 118 13.62 -14.26 -1.34
C GLN A 118 15.10 -14.52 -1.04
N CYS A 119 15.81 -13.57 -0.42
CA CYS A 119 17.18 -13.80 0.03
C CYS A 119 17.27 -14.93 1.07
N HIS A 120 16.36 -14.97 2.05
CA HIS A 120 16.32 -16.05 3.04
C HIS A 120 16.02 -17.41 2.39
N SER A 121 15.04 -17.44 1.48
CA SER A 121 14.67 -18.65 0.73
C SER A 121 15.81 -19.14 -0.17
N MET A 122 16.54 -18.21 -0.81
CA MET A 122 17.71 -18.51 -1.64
C MET A 122 18.87 -19.04 -0.79
N TYR A 123 19.13 -18.45 0.37
CA TYR A 123 20.14 -18.97 1.31
C TYR A 123 19.82 -20.40 1.74
N PHE A 124 18.56 -20.68 2.09
CA PHE A 124 18.12 -22.04 2.43
C PHE A 124 18.35 -23.03 1.29
N PHE A 125 18.00 -22.65 0.05
CA PHE A 125 18.20 -23.52 -1.11
C PHE A 125 19.68 -23.75 -1.42
N LEU A 126 20.50 -22.70 -1.39
CA LEU A 126 21.95 -22.80 -1.59
C LEU A 126 22.58 -23.72 -0.53
N ARG A 127 22.15 -23.61 0.72
CA ARG A 127 22.59 -24.48 1.80
C ARG A 127 22.25 -25.95 1.54
N LEU A 128 21.03 -26.25 1.06
CA LEU A 128 20.65 -27.61 0.68
C LEU A 128 21.51 -28.16 -0.46
N CYS A 129 21.73 -27.39 -1.53
CA CYS A 129 22.59 -27.80 -2.64
C CYS A 129 24.03 -28.08 -2.18
N ILE A 130 24.57 -27.22 -1.32
CA ILE A 130 25.91 -27.39 -0.74
C ILE A 130 25.97 -28.65 0.14
N GLN A 131 24.94 -28.93 0.94
CA GLN A 131 24.88 -30.14 1.77
C GLN A 131 24.89 -31.43 0.94
N VAL A 132 24.08 -31.50 -0.12
CA VAL A 132 24.08 -32.65 -1.05
C VAL A 132 25.44 -32.81 -1.73
N TYR A 133 26.02 -31.71 -2.22
CA TYR A 133 27.34 -31.72 -2.85
C TYR A 133 28.43 -32.29 -1.92
N ILE A 134 28.44 -31.93 -0.64
CA ILE A 134 29.40 -32.46 0.34
C ILE A 134 29.24 -33.97 0.50
N VAL A 135 28.01 -34.44 0.70
CA VAL A 135 27.76 -35.87 0.94
C VAL A 135 28.19 -36.70 -0.27
N ASP A 136 27.84 -36.25 -1.46
CA ASP A 136 28.07 -37.02 -2.69
C ASP A 136 29.52 -36.94 -3.18
N VAL A 137 30.17 -35.78 -3.08
CA VAL A 137 31.53 -35.56 -3.64
C VAL A 137 32.64 -35.72 -2.60
N ILE A 138 32.43 -35.31 -1.34
CA ILE A 138 33.48 -35.33 -0.31
C ILE A 138 33.42 -36.62 0.53
N LEU A 139 32.23 -37.08 0.92
CA LEU A 139 32.06 -38.23 1.82
C LEU A 139 31.99 -39.59 1.13
N ASN A 140 31.86 -39.64 -0.21
CA ASN A 140 31.77 -40.90 -0.96
C ASN A 140 33.05 -41.18 -1.77
N PRO A 141 34.11 -41.77 -1.17
CA PRO A 141 35.40 -42.01 -1.84
C PRO A 141 35.36 -43.12 -2.91
N GLY A 142 34.19 -43.71 -3.19
CA GLY A 142 34.02 -44.82 -4.14
C GLY A 142 33.96 -44.41 -5.61
N GLN A 143 33.74 -43.13 -5.94
CA GLN A 143 33.76 -42.64 -7.32
C GLN A 143 35.09 -41.94 -7.64
N LYS A 144 35.88 -42.56 -8.53
CA LYS A 144 37.05 -41.92 -9.16
C LYS A 144 36.58 -40.80 -10.09
N LEU A 145 36.35 -39.61 -9.55
CA LEU A 145 36.21 -38.39 -10.32
C LEU A 145 37.59 -37.93 -10.76
N THR A 146 37.84 -38.06 -12.06
CA THR A 146 39.01 -37.54 -12.76
C THR A 146 39.13 -36.03 -12.55
N THR A 147 40.27 -35.65 -11.94
CA THR A 147 40.92 -34.33 -11.99
C THR A 147 40.08 -33.12 -11.60
N MET A 148 39.89 -32.89 -10.30
CA MET A 148 40.05 -31.55 -9.72
C MET A 148 40.64 -31.65 -8.30
N ASP A 149 41.53 -30.70 -8.03
CA ASP A 149 42.57 -30.61 -7.00
C ASP A 149 42.21 -31.03 -5.57
N LEU A 150 43.15 -31.67 -4.86
CA LEU A 150 43.01 -31.97 -3.42
C LEU A 150 43.05 -30.70 -2.56
N ASP A 151 43.75 -29.64 -2.99
CA ASP A 151 43.77 -28.33 -2.32
C ASP A 151 42.39 -27.64 -2.36
N SER A 152 41.58 -27.95 -3.37
CA SER A 152 40.22 -27.41 -3.53
C SER A 152 39.28 -27.92 -2.43
N ARG A 153 39.51 -29.13 -1.88
CA ARG A 153 38.60 -29.74 -0.88
C ARG A 153 38.59 -28.99 0.44
N TYR A 154 39.72 -28.47 0.89
CA TYR A 154 39.81 -27.66 2.11
C TYR A 154 39.13 -26.30 1.95
N VAL A 155 39.23 -25.70 0.75
CA VAL A 155 38.51 -24.46 0.41
C VAL A 155 37.00 -24.71 0.35
N HIS A 156 36.56 -25.83 -0.25
CA HIS A 156 35.16 -26.25 -0.21
C HIS A 156 34.67 -26.48 1.23
N LEU A 157 35.44 -27.18 2.07
CA LEU A 157 35.13 -27.38 3.49
C LEU A 157 35.08 -26.08 4.29
N ALA A 158 35.96 -25.11 3.99
CA ALA A 158 35.97 -23.79 4.64
C ALA A 158 34.76 -22.94 4.23
N VAL A 159 34.41 -22.91 2.94
CA VAL A 159 33.19 -22.22 2.44
C VAL A 159 31.94 -22.84 3.07
N VAL A 160 31.92 -24.16 3.20
CA VAL A 160 30.85 -24.91 3.87
C VAL A 160 30.76 -24.59 5.36
N ALA A 161 31.89 -24.55 6.07
CA ALA A 161 31.91 -24.20 7.48
C ALA A 161 31.39 -22.79 7.70
N VAL A 162 31.74 -21.83 6.83
CA VAL A 162 31.24 -20.45 6.88
C VAL A 162 29.74 -20.37 6.57
N VAL A 163 29.25 -21.10 5.56
CA VAL A 163 27.82 -21.13 5.19
C VAL A 163 26.96 -21.90 6.19
N CYS A 164 27.50 -22.91 6.88
CA CYS A 164 26.77 -23.67 7.89
C CYS A 164 26.87 -23.08 9.32
N ALA A 165 27.94 -22.34 9.62
CA ALA A 165 28.15 -21.69 10.93
C ALA A 165 27.64 -20.25 10.98
N ALA A 166 27.27 -19.64 9.85
CA ALA A 166 26.59 -18.35 9.83
C ALA A 166 25.24 -18.49 10.56
N PRO A 167 25.02 -17.78 11.68
CA PRO A 167 23.74 -17.80 12.37
C PRO A 167 22.68 -17.11 11.50
N VAL A 168 21.46 -17.66 11.55
CA VAL A 168 20.25 -17.06 10.97
C VAL A 168 19.94 -15.74 11.66
#